data_AF-A0A5K0XDJ3-F1
#
_entry.id   AF-A0A5K0XDJ3-F1
#
_cell.length_a   1.000
_cell.length_b   1.000
_cell.length_c   1.000
_cell.angle_alpha   90.00
_cell.angle_beta   90.00
_cell.angle_gamma   90.00
#
_symmetry.space_group_name_H-M   'P 1'
#
loop_
_entity.id
_entity.type
_entity.pdbx_description
1 polymer ?
#
loop_
_entity_poly.entity_id
_entity_poly.type
_entity_poly.pdbx_seq_one_letter_code
_entity_poly.pdbx_strand_id
1 'polypeptide(L)' 'KESIGQYESHSAFTLPGLYRVVNGIDVFDPKFNIVSPGCDASIYFPYTETHKRLTSLHPSIQKMLFSPEQDDES' A
#
# COMPACT_ATOMS: atom_id res chain seq x y z
N LYS A 1 15.70 13.37 3.65
CA LYS A 1 14.51 14.17 4.04
C LYS A 1 13.86 13.40 5.18
N GLU A 2 13.93 13.91 6.40
CA GLU A 2 13.27 13.27 7.55
C GLU A 2 11.83 13.77 7.59
N SER A 3 10.87 12.84 7.53
CA SER A 3 9.44 13.13 7.58
C SER A 3 8.83 12.56 8.85
N ILE A 4 7.90 13.30 9.45
CA ILE A 4 7.16 12.89 10.64
C ILE A 4 6.35 11.62 10.35
N GLY A 5 6.30 10.68 11.32
CA GLY A 5 5.52 9.45 11.21
C GLY A 5 4.00 9.69 11.26
N GLN A 6 3.22 8.76 10.70
CA GLN A 6 1.75 8.89 10.64
C GLN A 6 1.09 8.96 12.04
N TYR A 7 1.54 8.16 12.99
CA TYR A 7 1.06 8.24 14.38
C TYR A 7 1.62 9.46 15.11
N GLU A 8 2.90 9.79 14.86
CA GLU A 8 3.58 10.93 15.46
C GLU A 8 2.90 12.27 15.13
N SER A 9 2.30 12.40 13.94
CA SER A 9 1.54 13.60 13.58
C SER A 9 0.30 13.83 14.44
N HIS A 10 -0.13 12.83 15.22
CA HIS A 10 -1.27 12.89 16.13
C HIS A 10 -0.88 13.07 17.60
N SER A 11 0.42 13.23 17.91
CA SER A 11 0.88 13.48 19.28
C SER A 11 0.34 14.79 19.85
N ALA A 12 0.31 15.87 19.05
CA ALA A 12 -0.30 17.14 19.42
C ALA A 12 -0.87 17.86 18.18
N PHE A 13 -2.16 18.19 18.19
CA PHE A 13 -2.83 18.90 17.09
C PHE A 13 -4.01 19.74 17.61
N THR A 14 -4.50 20.65 16.78
CA THR A 14 -5.64 21.51 17.13
C THR A 14 -6.67 21.52 16.00
N LEU A 15 -7.95 21.46 16.38
CA LEU A 15 -9.09 21.70 15.50
C LEU A 15 -9.75 23.01 15.93
N PRO A 16 -9.41 24.15 15.29
CA PRO A 16 -9.93 25.46 15.68
C PRO A 16 -11.46 25.49 15.71
N GLY A 17 -12.04 26.02 16.78
CA GLY A 17 -13.49 26.05 16.98
C GLY A 17 -14.10 24.75 17.55
N LEU A 18 -13.30 23.71 17.78
CA LEU A 18 -13.76 22.44 18.35
C LEU A 18 -12.99 22.06 19.62
N TYR A 19 -11.75 21.59 19.50
CA TYR A 19 -10.87 21.27 20.65
C TYR A 19 -9.41 21.18 20.24
N ARG A 20 -8.52 21.14 21.23
CA ARG A 20 -7.07 20.96 21.07
C ARG A 20 -6.61 19.71 21.81
N VAL A 21 -5.80 18.90 21.15
CA VAL A 21 -5.17 17.70 21.71
C VAL A 21 -3.71 18.01 22.00
N VAL A 22 -3.33 17.93 23.28
CA VAL A 22 -1.96 18.23 23.75
C VAL A 22 -1.10 16.97 23.85
N ASN A 23 -1.71 15.82 24.15
CA ASN A 23 -1.05 14.52 24.19
C ASN A 23 -2.03 13.45 23.68
N GLY A 24 -2.10 13.29 22.36
CA GLY A 24 -3.05 12.40 21.69
C GLY A 24 -2.56 10.96 21.63
N ILE A 25 -1.29 10.77 21.31
CA ILE A 25 -0.66 9.46 21.22
C ILE A 25 0.83 9.55 21.51
N ASP A 26 1.37 8.51 22.14
CA ASP A 26 2.80 8.36 22.40
C ASP A 26 3.34 7.23 21.53
N VAL A 27 4.26 7.55 20.62
CA VAL A 27 4.88 6.57 19.71
C VAL A 27 5.75 5.55 20.44
N PHE A 28 6.09 5.79 21.71
CA PHE A 28 6.82 4.86 22.58
C PHE A 28 5.91 3.93 23.39
N ASP A 29 4.59 4.01 23.23
CA ASP A 29 3.64 3.15 23.93
C ASP A 29 3.87 1.67 23.55
N PRO A 30 4.06 0.75 24.53
CA PRO A 30 4.36 -0.67 24.27
C PRO A 30 3.26 -1.42 23.51
N LYS A 31 2.07 -0.83 23.34
CA LYS A 31 1.02 -1.37 22.46
C LYS A 31 1.45 -1.39 20.99
N PHE A 32 2.37 -0.51 20.59
CA PHE A 32 2.82 -0.43 19.20
C PHE A 32 3.78 -1.57 18.87
N ASN A 33 3.37 -2.39 17.92
CA ASN A 33 4.18 -3.46 17.35
C ASN A 33 4.12 -3.39 15.83
N ILE A 34 5.27 -3.43 15.16
CA ILE A 34 5.33 -3.48 13.71
C ILE A 34 5.21 -4.93 13.29
N VAL A 35 4.08 -5.27 12.66
CA VAL A 35 3.89 -6.57 11.99
C VAL A 35 3.73 -6.28 10.51
N SER A 36 4.76 -6.61 9.74
CA SER A 36 4.73 -6.41 8.30
C SER A 36 3.70 -7.35 7.65
N PRO A 37 2.82 -6.85 6.77
CA PRO A 37 1.97 -7.72 5.98
C PRO A 37 2.81 -8.50 4.96
N GLY A 38 2.23 -9.59 4.45
CA GLY A 38 2.80 -10.38 3.36
C GLY A 38 1.93 -10.35 2.12
N CYS A 39 2.36 -11.08 1.11
CA CYS A 39 1.59 -11.33 -0.09
C CYS A 39 1.37 -12.84 -0.26
N ASP A 40 0.28 -13.25 -0.90
CA ASP A 40 0.06 -14.66 -1.18
C ASP A 40 1.08 -15.17 -2.20
N ALA A 41 1.97 -16.07 -1.76
CA ALA A 41 3.06 -16.61 -2.56
C ALA A 41 2.60 -17.56 -3.68
N SER A 42 1.33 -18.00 -3.66
CA SER A 42 0.72 -18.75 -4.77
C SER A 42 0.29 -17.83 -5.91
N ILE A 43 0.01 -16.56 -5.60
CA ILE A 43 -0.44 -15.55 -6.56
C ILE A 43 0.75 -14.71 -7.06
N TYR A 44 1.64 -14.30 -6.15
CA TYR A 44 2.78 -13.45 -6.47
C TYR A 44 4.08 -14.20 -6.21
N PHE A 45 4.78 -14.50 -7.29
CA PHE A 45 6.04 -15.24 -7.27
C PHE A 45 7.07 -14.58 -8.21
N PRO A 46 8.37 -14.84 -8.00
CA PRO A 46 9.42 -14.31 -8.86
C PRO A 46 9.21 -14.69 -10.33
N TYR A 47 9.40 -13.73 -11.24
CA TYR A 47 9.22 -13.95 -12.67
C TYR A 47 10.13 -15.06 -13.22
N THR A 48 11.25 -15.33 -12.57
CA THR A 48 12.22 -16.37 -12.97
C THR A 48 11.68 -17.80 -12.80
N GLU A 49 10.61 -18.01 -12.02
CA GLU A 49 9.98 -19.32 -11.81
C GLU A 49 9.08 -19.70 -13.00
N THR A 50 9.69 -20.04 -14.14
CA THR A 50 8.99 -20.31 -15.42
C THR A 50 7.93 -21.41 -15.31
N HIS A 51 8.15 -22.42 -14.47
CA HIS A 51 7.21 -23.52 -14.24
C HIS A 51 5.90 -23.09 -13.56
N LYS A 52 5.88 -21.97 -12.82
CA LYS A 52 4.67 -21.41 -12.18
C LYS A 52 3.94 -20.40 -13.06
N ARG A 53 4.52 -20.00 -14.19
CA ARG A 53 3.93 -18.96 -15.05
C ARG A 53 2.63 -19.45 -15.67
N LEU A 54 1.60 -18.62 -15.56
CA LEU A 54 0.28 -18.85 -16.16
C LEU A 54 0.28 -18.37 -17.61
N THR A 55 0.94 -19.11 -18.49
CA THR A 55 1.11 -18.75 -19.91
C THR A 55 -0.21 -18.65 -20.68
N SER A 56 -1.26 -19.31 -20.20
CA SER A 56 -2.63 -19.20 -20.73
C SER A 56 -3.19 -17.78 -20.67
N LEU A 57 -2.70 -16.93 -19.77
CA LEU A 57 -3.12 -15.53 -19.63
C LEU A 57 -2.32 -14.56 -20.51
N HIS A 58 -1.26 -15.02 -21.18
CA HIS A 58 -0.44 -14.14 -22.02
C HIS A 58 -1.23 -13.43 -23.13
N PRO A 59 -2.15 -14.09 -23.87
CA PRO A 59 -2.89 -13.40 -24.94
C PRO A 59 -3.76 -12.26 -24.41
N SER A 60 -4.44 -12.45 -23.27
CA SER A 60 -5.27 -11.41 -22.65
C SER A 60 -4.43 -10.26 -22.11
N ILE A 61 -3.29 -10.56 -21.47
CA ILE A 61 -2.36 -9.53 -20.96
C ILE A 61 -1.74 -8.75 -22.12
N GLN A 62 -1.36 -9.42 -23.22
CA GLN A 62 -0.81 -8.77 -24.41
C GLN A 62 -1.83 -7.83 -25.05
N LYS A 63 -3.10 -8.25 -25.14
CA LYS A 63 -4.17 -7.36 -25.61
C LYS A 63 -4.30 -6.13 -24.70
N MET A 64 -4.33 -6.31 -23.38
CA MET A 64 -4.45 -5.20 -22.42
C MET A 64 -3.30 -4.20 -22.50
N LEU A 65 -2.06 -4.67 -22.71
CA LEU A 65 -0.87 -3.80 -22.70
C LEU A 65 -0.56 -3.17 -24.06
N PHE A 66 -0.89 -3.83 -25.17
CA PHE A 66 -0.42 -3.46 -26.51
C PHE A 66 -1.53 -3.23 -27.53
N SER A 67 -2.82 -3.38 -27.16
CA SER A 67 -3.90 -3.00 -28.08
C SER A 67 -3.84 -1.50 -28.36
N PRO A 68 -3.94 -1.07 -29.64
CA PRO A 68 -4.02 0.34 -30.00
C PRO A 68 -5.39 0.95 -29.68
N GLU A 69 -6.37 0.11 -29.32
CA GLU A 69 -7.71 0.53 -28.89
C GLU A 69 -7.60 1.07 -27.45
N GLN A 70 -7.87 2.37 -27.25
CA GLN A 70 -8.10 2.92 -25.93
C GLN A 70 -9.54 2.58 -25.54
N ASP A 71 -9.74 1.96 -24.37
CA ASP A 71 -11.05 1.96 -23.74
C ASP A 71 -11.31 3.41 -23.27
N ASP A 72 -12.18 4.14 -24.00
CA ASP A 72 -12.72 5.44 -23.62
C ASP A 72 -13.68 5.28 -22.42
N GLU A 73 -13.14 4.94 -21.25
CA GLU A 73 -13.85 5.05 -19.97
C GLU A 73 -13.39 6.35 -19.30
N SER A 74 -13.97 7.46 -19.77
CA SER A 74 -13.88 8.80 -19.16
C SER A 74 -15.02 9.03 -18.18
#